data_AF-A0A7T1DWG9-F1
#
_entry.id   AF-A0A7T1DWG9-F1
#
_cell.length_a   1.000
_cell.length_b   1.000
_cell.length_c   1.000
_cell.angle_alpha   90.00
_cell.angle_beta   90.00
_cell.angle_gamma   90.00
#
_symmetry.space_group_name_H-M   'P 1'
#
loop_
_entity.id
_entity.type
_entity.pdbx_description
1 polymer ?
#
loop_
_entity_poly.entity_id
_entity_poly.type
_entity_poly.pdbx_seq_one_letter_code
_entity_poly.pdbx_strand_id
1 'polypeptide(L)'
;MIHPTPAIVAQSAVRPLPRWALLLLCLAYAVPGFVGRDPWRNADIASFGYMRELALGRTSWMDPLLVGVPPDGDGLLPYWLGAWAIQALDGWLPAELAARLPFVALLLLTLAATWYSVYYLARSPGAQPVAFAFGGEAQPADYARAMADAGLLAFIACLGLAQLSHETTSYLTQLCCTALLFYAGSAMPWRTAWPTFTAIAGLLGLVLSGAPTLAVLLGLGCAWLVACTRGATLRSRAVAGGVLLAATVAAAALALQLDLWRWRIVRFEDLKQWQSLVRLFIWFSWPAWPLTLWTLWRWRQQILSREWHRHLLLPLWFALVAVTATLTTQPADRALLLGLPALAALAAFALPTLRRSIAALIDWFTLLFFSASAIGIWVVWLAVQTGVPAKPAANVAKLAPGYVPSFSLLAFGVALAATAAWCLLVVWRAARNRPVIWRSLVLPAGGATLGWLLMMTLWLPLLNYGRSFAPQVAGVAAAITDRDSCVVGYGLNRAQLAALLHHGQLHMVPTEQLAQCDWVIADASAAPLVSALLPPAQWQEMASVSRPTDRGDRMLVLRRAARKR
;
A
#
# COMPACT_ATOMS: atom_id res chain seq x y z
N MET A 1 -42.78 -3.74 -0.65
CA MET A 1 -42.42 -3.11 -1.94
C MET A 1 -41.32 -3.94 -2.58
N ILE A 2 -41.48 -4.36 -3.84
CA ILE A 2 -40.44 -5.07 -4.58
C ILE A 2 -39.43 -4.03 -5.03
N HIS A 3 -38.23 -4.02 -4.42
CA HIS A 3 -37.13 -3.20 -4.92
C HIS A 3 -36.57 -3.88 -6.17
N PRO A 4 -36.54 -3.24 -7.35
CA PRO A 4 -35.97 -3.84 -8.55
C PRO A 4 -34.46 -3.99 -8.37
N THR A 5 -34.00 -5.20 -8.00
CA THR A 5 -32.58 -5.53 -7.88
C THR A 5 -32.16 -6.47 -9.01
N PRO A 6 -30.99 -6.26 -9.64
CA PRO A 6 -30.49 -7.15 -10.68
C PRO A 6 -29.90 -8.45 -10.10
N ALA A 7 -29.90 -8.62 -8.77
CA ALA A 7 -29.29 -9.75 -8.08
C ALA A 7 -30.31 -10.88 -7.87
N ILE A 8 -30.18 -11.94 -8.65
CA ILE A 8 -30.96 -13.18 -8.51
C ILE A 8 -30.01 -14.23 -7.93
N VAL A 9 -30.16 -14.53 -6.64
CA VAL A 9 -29.21 -15.36 -5.91
C VAL A 9 -29.93 -16.40 -5.05
N ALA A 10 -29.71 -17.67 -5.36
CA ALA A 10 -30.17 -18.79 -4.55
C ALA A 10 -29.21 -19.07 -3.37
N GLN A 11 -29.74 -19.62 -2.27
CA GLN A 11 -28.95 -19.96 -1.08
C GLN A 11 -27.73 -20.87 -1.38
N SER A 12 -27.85 -21.75 -2.37
CA SER A 12 -26.76 -22.62 -2.81
C SER A 12 -25.53 -21.86 -3.35
N ALA A 13 -25.72 -20.63 -3.84
CA ALA A 13 -24.67 -19.78 -4.39
C ALA A 13 -23.90 -18.96 -3.35
N VAL A 14 -24.32 -19.05 -2.09
CA VAL A 14 -23.86 -18.18 -1.00
C VAL A 14 -23.16 -18.98 0.10
N ARG A 15 -22.56 -20.11 -0.29
CA ARG A 15 -21.77 -20.91 0.64
C ARG A 15 -20.58 -20.09 1.15
N PRO A 16 -20.35 -20.05 2.47
CA PRO A 16 -19.26 -19.26 3.02
C PRO A 16 -17.92 -19.84 2.56
N LEU A 17 -16.96 -18.95 2.30
CA LEU A 17 -15.57 -19.38 2.16
C LEU A 17 -15.08 -19.84 3.56
N PRO A 18 -14.39 -20.98 3.68
CA PRO A 18 -13.86 -21.43 4.96
C PRO A 18 -12.98 -20.34 5.59
N ARG A 19 -13.33 -19.90 6.80
CA ARG A 19 -12.70 -18.70 7.42
C ARG A 19 -11.21 -18.87 7.63
N TRP A 20 -10.75 -20.07 7.99
CA TRP A 20 -9.33 -20.37 8.11
C TRP A 20 -8.57 -20.18 6.79
N ALA A 21 -9.17 -20.51 5.64
CA ALA A 21 -8.54 -20.36 4.34
C ALA A 21 -8.45 -18.88 3.94
N LEU A 22 -9.49 -18.08 4.26
CA LEU A 22 -9.45 -16.63 4.05
C LEU A 22 -8.38 -15.96 4.91
N LEU A 23 -8.30 -16.32 6.20
CA LEU A 23 -7.31 -15.80 7.13
C LEU A 23 -5.89 -16.19 6.70
N LEU A 24 -5.69 -17.45 6.30
CA LEU A 24 -4.41 -17.91 5.78
C LEU A 24 -4.00 -17.14 4.53
N LEU A 25 -4.93 -16.87 3.60
CA LEU A 25 -4.67 -16.03 2.43
C LEU A 25 -4.26 -14.60 2.83
N CYS A 26 -4.96 -14.00 3.79
CA CYS A 26 -4.64 -12.66 4.28
C CYS A 26 -3.24 -12.61 4.91
N LEU A 27 -2.87 -13.62 5.71
CA LEU A 27 -1.54 -13.72 6.31
C LEU A 27 -0.46 -13.99 5.27
N ALA A 28 -0.72 -14.89 4.32
CA ALA A 28 0.18 -15.19 3.21
C ALA A 28 0.41 -13.99 2.28
N TYR A 29 -0.55 -13.07 2.21
CA TYR A 29 -0.39 -11.80 1.51
C TYR A 29 0.40 -10.80 2.34
N ALA A 30 -0.01 -10.56 3.59
CA ALA A 30 0.47 -9.45 4.42
C ALA A 30 1.88 -9.67 4.99
N VAL A 31 2.25 -10.88 5.41
CA VAL A 31 3.50 -11.11 6.15
C VAL A 31 4.76 -11.07 5.28
N PRO A 32 4.82 -11.73 4.11
CA PRO A 32 6.08 -11.85 3.36
C PRO A 32 6.72 -10.51 2.98
N GLY A 33 5.93 -9.46 2.74
CA GLY A 33 6.48 -8.16 2.36
C GLY A 33 7.15 -7.36 3.48
N PHE A 34 7.06 -7.78 4.74
CA PHE A 34 7.69 -7.10 5.88
C PHE A 34 8.89 -7.87 6.48
N VAL A 35 8.97 -9.18 6.26
CA VAL A 35 9.99 -10.05 6.88
C VAL A 35 11.20 -10.20 5.97
N GLY A 36 12.42 -10.02 6.51
CA GLY A 36 13.69 -10.21 5.79
C GLY A 36 14.00 -9.17 4.70
N ARG A 37 13.12 -8.18 4.51
CA ARG A 37 13.30 -7.09 3.55
C ARG A 37 14.22 -6.01 4.13
N ASP A 38 15.11 -5.44 3.35
CA ASP A 38 15.82 -4.21 3.75
C ASP A 38 14.89 -3.01 3.60
N PRO A 39 15.11 -1.87 4.30
CA PRO A 39 14.39 -0.64 4.03
C PRO A 39 14.69 -0.23 2.59
N TRP A 40 13.68 -0.31 1.73
CA TRP A 40 13.88 -0.07 0.30
C TRP A 40 13.94 1.43 0.03
N ARG A 41 14.50 1.77 -1.14
CA ARG A 41 14.72 3.15 -1.57
C ARG A 41 13.47 4.04 -1.48
N ASN A 42 13.74 5.35 -1.55
CA ASN A 42 12.74 6.42 -1.56
C ASN A 42 12.05 6.56 -0.19
N ALA A 43 10.72 6.49 -0.16
CA ALA A 43 9.93 6.84 1.00
C ALA A 43 10.08 5.84 2.16
N ASP A 44 10.37 4.57 1.88
CA ASP A 44 10.42 3.53 2.93
C ASP A 44 11.63 3.71 3.85
N ILE A 45 12.87 3.75 3.31
CA ILE A 45 14.07 4.02 4.13
C ILE A 45 14.08 5.43 4.73
N ALA A 46 13.56 6.43 4.02
CA ALA A 46 13.46 7.78 4.56
C ALA A 46 12.53 7.81 5.79
N SER A 47 11.35 7.18 5.70
CA SER A 47 10.39 7.13 6.81
C SER A 47 10.95 6.37 8.00
N PHE A 48 11.62 5.24 7.76
CA PHE A 48 12.34 4.52 8.80
C PHE A 48 13.42 5.38 9.48
N GLY A 49 14.16 6.20 8.72
CA GLY A 49 15.13 7.15 9.27
C GLY A 49 14.51 8.11 10.30
N TYR A 50 13.39 8.74 9.98
CA TYR A 50 12.67 9.61 10.93
C TYR A 50 12.14 8.86 12.15
N MET A 51 11.58 7.65 11.95
CA MET A 51 11.12 6.81 13.07
C MET A 51 12.27 6.50 14.04
N ARG A 52 13.46 6.19 13.50
CA ARG A 52 14.64 5.88 14.31
C ARG A 52 15.18 7.10 15.04
N GLU A 53 15.29 8.25 14.39
CA GLU A 53 15.76 9.49 15.03
C GLU A 53 14.81 9.96 16.15
N LEU A 54 13.50 9.80 15.97
CA LEU A 54 12.49 9.99 17.02
C LEU A 54 12.66 9.00 18.17
N ALA A 55 12.80 7.71 17.86
CA ALA A 55 12.96 6.66 18.87
C ALA A 55 14.20 6.88 19.74
N LEU A 56 15.28 7.38 19.14
CA LEU A 56 16.55 7.73 19.80
C LEU A 56 16.49 9.05 20.58
N GLY A 57 15.39 9.81 20.51
CA GLY A 57 15.22 11.08 21.22
C GLY A 57 16.10 12.23 20.67
N ARG A 58 16.56 12.12 19.41
CA ARG A 58 17.44 13.12 18.77
C ARG A 58 16.68 14.29 18.17
N THR A 59 15.36 14.16 18.02
CA THR A 59 14.48 15.17 17.44
C THR A 59 13.15 15.23 18.20
N SER A 60 12.44 16.34 18.06
CA SER A 60 11.12 16.53 18.66
C SER A 60 10.07 15.64 18.00
N TRP A 61 9.10 15.16 18.79
CA TRP A 61 7.95 14.39 18.29
C TRP A 61 7.02 15.17 17.37
N MET A 62 6.96 16.49 17.54
CA MET A 62 6.13 17.37 16.70
C MET A 62 6.87 17.91 15.48
N ASP A 63 8.21 17.87 15.50
CA ASP A 63 9.07 18.35 14.42
C ASP A 63 10.21 17.34 14.20
N PRO A 64 9.93 16.22 13.51
CA PRO A 64 10.93 15.19 13.26
C PRO A 64 11.94 15.65 12.21
N LEU A 65 13.23 15.57 12.56
CA LEU A 65 14.34 15.95 11.70
C LEU A 65 15.23 14.74 11.43
N LEU A 66 15.79 14.71 10.23
CA LEU A 66 16.80 13.75 9.80
C LEU A 66 18.05 14.53 9.39
N VAL A 67 19.03 14.61 10.28
CA VAL A 67 20.25 15.44 10.09
C VAL A 67 19.89 16.90 9.78
N GLY A 68 18.94 17.46 10.52
CA GLY A 68 18.44 18.83 10.33
C GLY A 68 17.48 19.02 9.16
N VAL A 69 17.15 17.97 8.41
CA VAL A 69 16.20 18.04 7.29
C VAL A 69 14.81 17.56 7.74
N PRO A 70 13.74 18.36 7.59
CA PRO A 70 12.37 17.93 7.90
C PRO A 70 11.80 16.99 6.81
N PRO A 71 10.80 16.14 7.10
CA PRO A 71 10.22 15.19 6.15
C PRO A 71 9.57 15.87 4.93
N ASP A 72 9.51 15.13 3.81
CA ASP A 72 8.78 15.57 2.59
C ASP A 72 7.26 15.43 2.71
N GLY A 73 6.79 14.63 3.68
CA GLY A 73 5.37 14.33 3.88
C GLY A 73 4.86 14.85 5.23
N ASP A 74 3.66 15.43 5.23
CA ASP A 74 3.05 16.12 6.38
C ASP A 74 2.41 15.16 7.41
N GLY A 75 2.91 13.91 7.50
CA GLY A 75 2.27 12.87 8.31
C GLY A 75 3.11 12.46 9.51
N LEU A 76 2.79 12.95 10.71
CA LEU A 76 3.44 12.57 11.97
C LEU A 76 3.07 11.16 12.44
N LEU A 77 1.83 10.72 12.19
CA LEU A 77 1.33 9.42 12.66
C LEU A 77 2.21 8.22 12.27
N PRO A 78 2.61 8.01 11.00
CA PRO A 78 3.47 6.88 10.65
C PRO A 78 4.80 6.91 11.40
N TYR A 79 5.37 8.09 11.63
CA TYR A 79 6.63 8.24 12.36
C TYR A 79 6.47 7.89 13.84
N TRP A 80 5.37 8.33 14.46
CA TRP A 80 5.06 7.98 15.85
C TRP A 80 4.84 6.48 16.05
N LEU A 81 4.08 5.85 15.15
CA LEU A 81 3.83 4.42 15.20
C LEU A 81 5.14 3.63 15.13
N GLY A 82 6.00 3.97 14.17
CA GLY A 82 7.30 3.30 14.02
C GLY A 82 8.22 3.57 15.21
N ALA A 83 8.32 4.82 15.67
CA ALA A 83 9.18 5.19 16.80
C ALA A 83 8.75 4.50 18.11
N TRP A 84 7.45 4.50 18.43
CA TRP A 84 6.92 3.78 19.60
C TRP A 84 7.17 2.28 19.50
N ALA A 85 7.04 1.68 18.32
CA ALA A 85 7.31 0.26 18.15
C ALA A 85 8.80 -0.07 18.32
N ILE A 86 9.71 0.79 17.81
CA ILE A 86 11.15 0.65 18.05
C ILE A 86 11.43 0.72 19.55
N GLN A 87 10.89 1.71 20.26
CA GLN A 87 11.10 1.86 21.71
C GLN A 87 10.53 0.69 22.52
N ALA A 88 9.31 0.23 22.18
CA ALA A 88 8.63 -0.84 22.92
C ALA A 88 9.28 -2.22 22.74
N LEU A 89 10.02 -2.42 21.65
CA LEU A 89 10.61 -3.70 21.28
C LEU A 89 12.14 -3.63 21.19
N ASP A 90 12.73 -2.57 21.72
CA ASP A 90 14.18 -2.40 21.78
C ASP A 90 14.82 -3.55 22.57
N GLY A 91 15.92 -4.09 22.06
CA GLY A 91 16.57 -5.29 22.59
C GLY A 91 15.87 -6.63 22.29
N TRP A 92 14.61 -6.65 21.85
CA TRP A 92 13.90 -7.89 21.48
C TRP A 92 13.96 -8.15 19.97
N LEU A 93 13.80 -7.09 19.17
CA LEU A 93 13.79 -7.17 17.71
C LEU A 93 14.72 -6.11 17.11
N PRO A 94 15.30 -6.35 15.92
CA PRO A 94 15.97 -5.30 15.16
C PRO A 94 15.02 -4.14 14.91
N ALA A 95 15.51 -2.90 15.02
CA ALA A 95 14.70 -1.68 14.89
C ALA A 95 13.86 -1.65 13.59
N GLU A 96 14.40 -2.15 12.48
CA GLU A 96 13.69 -2.25 11.21
C GLU A 96 12.43 -3.13 11.28
N LEU A 97 12.54 -4.28 11.94
CA LEU A 97 11.44 -5.21 12.09
C LEU A 97 10.42 -4.67 13.09
N ALA A 98 10.90 -4.10 14.20
CA ALA A 98 10.05 -3.44 15.19
C ALA A 98 9.21 -2.32 14.55
N ALA A 99 9.84 -1.43 13.77
CA ALA A 99 9.17 -0.33 13.09
C ALA A 99 8.08 -0.79 12.10
N ARG A 100 8.17 -2.01 11.55
CA ARG A 100 7.22 -2.56 10.59
C ARG A 100 5.98 -3.19 11.22
N LEU A 101 6.03 -3.62 12.48
CA LEU A 101 4.91 -4.32 13.11
C LEU A 101 3.60 -3.51 13.15
N PRO A 102 3.60 -2.21 13.45
CA PRO A 102 2.40 -1.39 13.33
C PRO A 102 1.83 -1.38 11.90
N PHE A 103 2.68 -1.39 10.89
CA PHE A 103 2.27 -1.39 9.48
C PHE A 103 1.70 -2.73 9.02
N VAL A 104 2.21 -3.85 9.56
CA VAL A 104 1.57 -5.17 9.41
C VAL A 104 0.14 -5.12 9.98
N ALA A 105 -0.01 -4.58 11.19
CA ALA A 105 -1.32 -4.46 11.84
C ALA A 105 -2.27 -3.54 11.06
N LEU A 106 -1.78 -2.42 10.52
CA LEU A 106 -2.55 -1.51 9.67
C LEU A 106 -3.03 -2.18 8.38
N LEU A 107 -2.19 -3.00 7.74
CA LEU A 107 -2.59 -3.76 6.55
C LEU A 107 -3.69 -4.78 6.91
N LEU A 108 -3.51 -5.56 7.98
CA LEU A 108 -4.52 -6.52 8.44
C LEU A 108 -5.84 -5.81 8.81
N LEU A 109 -5.77 -4.65 9.47
CA LEU A 109 -6.92 -3.82 9.78
C LEU A 109 -7.61 -3.28 8.52
N THR A 110 -6.83 -2.91 7.49
CA THR A 110 -7.36 -2.50 6.18
C THR A 110 -8.15 -3.64 5.52
N LEU A 111 -7.61 -4.86 5.53
CA LEU A 111 -8.26 -6.05 4.99
C LEU A 111 -9.57 -6.34 5.74
N ALA A 112 -9.54 -6.29 7.08
CA ALA A 112 -10.72 -6.49 7.93
C ALA A 112 -11.77 -5.40 7.72
N ALA A 113 -11.37 -4.12 7.73
CA ALA A 113 -12.28 -3.00 7.51
C ALA A 113 -12.92 -3.05 6.12
N THR A 114 -12.16 -3.42 5.08
CA THR A 114 -12.69 -3.62 3.73
C THR A 114 -13.74 -4.75 3.69
N TRP A 115 -13.44 -5.90 4.31
CA TRP A 115 -14.39 -7.02 4.40
C TRP A 115 -15.68 -6.60 5.11
N TYR A 116 -15.58 -5.97 6.29
CA TYR A 116 -16.74 -5.53 7.04
C TYR A 116 -17.51 -4.42 6.32
N SER A 117 -16.82 -3.55 5.56
CA SER A 117 -17.48 -2.52 4.76
C SER A 117 -18.42 -3.15 3.75
N VAL A 118 -17.91 -4.10 2.97
CA VAL A 118 -18.71 -4.82 1.97
C VAL A 118 -19.82 -5.63 2.63
N TYR A 119 -19.56 -6.27 3.77
CA TYR A 119 -20.59 -6.98 4.54
C TYR A 119 -21.78 -6.06 4.90
N TYR A 120 -21.53 -4.90 5.51
CA TYR A 120 -22.62 -4.01 5.91
C TYR A 120 -23.29 -3.30 4.73
N LEU A 121 -22.54 -3.02 3.66
CA LEU A 121 -23.13 -2.51 2.42
C LEU A 121 -24.07 -3.55 1.79
N ALA A 122 -23.65 -4.81 1.69
CA ALA A 122 -24.44 -5.88 1.11
C ALA A 122 -25.70 -6.19 1.93
N ARG A 123 -25.72 -5.89 3.24
CA ARG A 123 -26.92 -5.95 4.08
C ARG A 123 -27.95 -4.86 3.78
N SER A 124 -27.60 -3.83 3.03
CA SER A 124 -28.52 -2.73 2.71
C SER A 124 -29.72 -3.24 1.90
N PRO A 125 -30.94 -2.74 2.12
CA PRO A 125 -32.14 -3.25 1.43
C PRO A 125 -32.03 -3.26 -0.09
N GLY A 126 -31.42 -2.24 -0.69
CA GLY A 126 -31.21 -2.15 -2.15
C GLY A 126 -30.18 -3.15 -2.72
N ALA A 127 -29.36 -3.75 -1.87
CA ALA A 127 -28.36 -4.74 -2.27
C ALA A 127 -28.88 -6.19 -2.19
N GLN A 128 -30.00 -6.42 -1.50
CA GLN A 128 -30.51 -7.76 -1.24
C GLN A 128 -31.02 -8.45 -2.52
N PRO A 129 -30.88 -9.77 -2.61
CA PRO A 129 -31.38 -10.52 -3.76
C PRO A 129 -32.91 -10.48 -3.84
N VAL A 130 -33.44 -10.64 -5.05
CA VAL A 130 -34.89 -10.71 -5.27
C VAL A 130 -35.47 -11.94 -4.56
N ALA A 131 -36.57 -11.74 -3.81
CA ALA A 131 -37.29 -12.83 -3.18
C ALA A 131 -37.94 -13.75 -4.23
N PHE A 132 -37.77 -15.07 -4.11
CA PHE A 132 -38.35 -16.02 -5.05
C PHE A 132 -39.77 -16.38 -4.63
N ALA A 133 -40.65 -16.63 -5.61
CA ALA A 133 -42.05 -16.95 -5.35
C ALA A 133 -42.25 -18.22 -4.50
N PHE A 134 -41.29 -19.14 -4.52
CA PHE A 134 -41.35 -20.44 -3.84
C PHE A 134 -40.30 -20.59 -2.73
N GLY A 135 -39.64 -19.50 -2.33
CA GLY A 135 -38.51 -19.53 -1.41
C GLY A 135 -37.22 -20.08 -2.03
N GLY A 136 -36.12 -20.06 -1.25
CA GLY A 136 -34.80 -20.52 -1.68
C GLY A 136 -33.82 -19.42 -2.09
N GLU A 137 -34.25 -18.16 -2.02
CA GLU A 137 -33.38 -17.00 -2.07
C GLU A 137 -32.34 -17.03 -0.94
N ALA A 138 -31.21 -16.36 -1.17
CA ALA A 138 -30.15 -16.33 -0.19
C ALA A 138 -30.55 -15.54 1.06
N GLN A 139 -30.24 -16.09 2.24
CA GLN A 139 -30.43 -15.38 3.49
C GLN A 139 -29.56 -14.10 3.53
N PRO A 140 -30.08 -12.96 4.01
CA PRO A 140 -29.38 -11.68 3.96
C PRO A 140 -27.97 -11.69 4.56
N ALA A 141 -27.79 -12.39 5.68
CA ALA A 141 -26.52 -12.47 6.37
C ALA A 141 -25.50 -13.31 5.60
N ASP A 142 -25.93 -14.42 5.00
CA ASP A 142 -25.06 -15.26 4.19
C ASP A 142 -24.68 -14.53 2.91
N TYR A 143 -25.64 -13.86 2.27
CA TYR A 143 -25.38 -13.07 1.06
C TYR A 143 -24.32 -12.01 1.33
N ALA A 144 -24.49 -11.27 2.42
CA ALA A 144 -23.53 -10.27 2.85
C ALA A 144 -22.13 -10.86 3.13
N ARG A 145 -22.02 -12.04 3.74
CA ARG A 145 -20.72 -12.71 3.95
C ARG A 145 -20.07 -13.12 2.64
N ALA A 146 -20.82 -13.69 1.70
CA ALA A 146 -20.27 -14.10 0.40
C ALA A 146 -19.81 -12.89 -0.42
N MET A 147 -20.56 -11.78 -0.36
CA MET A 147 -20.17 -10.51 -1.00
C MET A 147 -18.92 -9.92 -0.33
N ALA A 148 -18.82 -9.99 1.00
CA ALA A 148 -17.65 -9.54 1.72
C ALA A 148 -16.40 -10.36 1.42
N ASP A 149 -16.54 -11.69 1.32
CA ASP A 149 -15.47 -12.58 0.88
C ASP A 149 -15.01 -12.20 -0.53
N ALA A 150 -15.94 -11.99 -1.45
CA ALA A 150 -15.63 -11.49 -2.79
C ALA A 150 -14.93 -10.13 -2.79
N GLY A 151 -15.41 -9.15 -2.01
CA GLY A 151 -14.81 -7.82 -1.93
C GLY A 151 -13.38 -7.85 -1.42
N LEU A 152 -13.11 -8.64 -0.39
CA LEU A 152 -11.75 -8.82 0.12
C LEU A 152 -10.84 -9.50 -0.91
N LEU A 153 -11.33 -10.52 -1.62
CA LEU A 153 -10.57 -11.16 -2.70
C LEU A 153 -10.28 -10.19 -3.85
N ALA A 154 -11.25 -9.35 -4.26
CA ALA A 154 -11.03 -8.31 -5.26
C ALA A 154 -9.95 -7.31 -4.81
N PHE A 155 -9.96 -6.92 -3.54
CA PHE A 155 -8.99 -5.99 -2.97
C PHE A 155 -7.57 -6.58 -2.96
N ILE A 156 -7.41 -7.82 -2.48
CA ILE A 156 -6.11 -8.53 -2.50
C ILE A 156 -5.59 -8.72 -3.93
N ALA A 157 -6.49 -8.93 -4.89
CA ALA A 157 -6.13 -9.13 -6.28
C ALA A 157 -5.63 -7.84 -6.98
N CYS A 158 -5.82 -6.66 -6.40
CA CYS A 158 -5.35 -5.40 -6.98
C CYS A 158 -3.82 -5.33 -6.99
N LEU A 159 -3.20 -5.33 -8.18
CA LEU A 159 -1.74 -5.34 -8.32
C LEU A 159 -1.06 -4.12 -7.66
N GLY A 160 -1.72 -2.96 -7.70
CA GLY A 160 -1.23 -1.72 -7.08
C GLY A 160 -1.13 -1.76 -5.56
N LEU A 161 -1.83 -2.70 -4.91
CA LEU A 161 -1.76 -2.89 -3.47
C LEU A 161 -0.42 -3.51 -3.05
N ALA A 162 0.15 -4.39 -3.88
CA ALA A 162 1.24 -5.28 -3.50
C ALA A 162 2.43 -4.56 -2.85
N GLN A 163 3.08 -3.63 -3.55
CA GLN A 163 4.24 -2.94 -2.99
C GLN A 163 3.84 -1.90 -1.93
N LEU A 164 2.92 -1.00 -2.28
CA LEU A 164 2.62 0.17 -1.44
C LEU A 164 2.00 -0.21 -0.09
N SER A 165 1.32 -1.35 0.01
CA SER A 165 0.79 -1.85 1.29
C SER A 165 1.83 -2.53 2.19
N HIS A 166 3.06 -2.70 1.71
CA HIS A 166 4.17 -3.31 2.47
C HIS A 166 5.32 -2.33 2.72
N GLU A 167 5.10 -1.03 2.49
CA GLU A 167 6.02 0.05 2.82
C GLU A 167 5.61 0.74 4.12
N THR A 168 6.60 1.16 4.92
CA THR A 168 6.42 1.84 6.21
C THR A 168 6.19 3.34 6.02
N THR A 169 5.22 3.69 5.17
CA THR A 169 4.98 5.09 4.75
C THR A 169 3.63 5.62 5.22
N SER A 170 3.45 6.93 5.09
CA SER A 170 2.16 7.59 5.37
C SER A 170 1.02 7.03 4.52
N TYR A 171 1.28 6.49 3.33
CA TYR A 171 0.25 6.00 2.43
C TYR A 171 -0.46 4.75 2.94
N LEU A 172 0.24 3.85 3.66
CA LEU A 172 -0.40 2.71 4.28
C LEU A 172 -1.28 3.13 5.48
N THR A 173 -0.82 4.09 6.30
CA THR A 173 -1.69 4.69 7.32
C THR A 173 -2.92 5.36 6.70
N GLN A 174 -2.76 6.12 5.61
CA GLN A 174 -3.88 6.75 4.91
C GLN A 174 -4.86 5.72 4.34
N LEU A 175 -4.35 4.62 3.77
CA LEU A 175 -5.16 3.52 3.24
C LEU A 175 -6.00 2.87 4.36
N CYS A 176 -5.36 2.56 5.48
CA CYS A 176 -6.04 2.00 6.64
C CYS A 176 -7.12 2.95 7.18
N CYS A 177 -6.78 4.23 7.35
CA CYS A 177 -7.69 5.25 7.84
C CYS A 177 -8.88 5.49 6.89
N THR A 178 -8.64 5.45 5.57
CA THR A 178 -9.69 5.49 4.54
C THR A 178 -10.61 4.28 4.65
N ALA A 179 -10.05 3.07 4.83
CA ALA A 179 -10.83 1.84 4.99
C ALA A 179 -11.66 1.85 6.29
N LEU A 180 -11.12 2.40 7.39
CA LEU A 180 -11.85 2.58 8.65
C LEU A 180 -13.01 3.56 8.52
N LEU A 181 -12.83 4.68 7.81
CA LEU A 181 -13.90 5.63 7.52
C LEU A 181 -14.96 5.04 6.58
N PHE A 182 -14.54 4.24 5.60
CA PHE A 182 -15.44 3.51 4.71
C PHE A 182 -16.27 2.45 5.47
N TYR A 183 -15.64 1.75 6.41
CA TYR A 183 -16.32 0.86 7.35
C TYR A 183 -17.31 1.63 8.22
N ALA A 184 -16.94 2.81 8.72
CA ALA A 184 -17.84 3.62 9.52
C ALA A 184 -19.12 3.96 8.74
N GLY A 185 -19.00 4.51 7.53
CA GLY A 185 -20.15 4.89 6.70
C GLY A 185 -21.06 3.71 6.30
N SER A 186 -20.47 2.53 6.13
CA SER A 186 -21.23 1.31 5.82
C SER A 186 -21.91 0.70 7.04
N ALA A 187 -21.31 0.76 8.22
CA ALA A 187 -21.81 0.11 9.42
C ALA A 187 -22.72 0.98 10.31
N MET A 188 -22.62 2.32 10.23
CA MET A 188 -23.28 3.25 11.17
C MET A 188 -24.80 3.08 11.34
N PRO A 189 -25.58 2.78 10.27
CA PRO A 189 -27.01 2.51 10.40
C PRO A 189 -27.35 1.22 11.15
N TRP A 190 -26.38 0.33 11.34
CA TRP A 190 -26.53 -0.96 12.02
C TRP A 190 -25.95 -0.96 13.43
N ARG A 191 -24.88 -0.16 13.67
CA ARG A 191 -24.14 -0.09 14.93
C ARG A 191 -23.64 1.33 15.15
N THR A 192 -23.63 1.80 16.39
CA THR A 192 -23.21 3.17 16.72
C THR A 192 -21.79 3.24 17.26
N ALA A 193 -21.45 2.47 18.30
CA ALA A 193 -20.19 2.61 19.03
C ALA A 193 -18.94 2.39 18.16
N TRP A 194 -18.78 1.19 17.60
CA TRP A 194 -17.61 0.83 16.79
C TRP A 194 -17.45 1.70 15.53
N PRO A 195 -18.50 1.93 14.72
CA PRO A 195 -18.40 2.82 13.55
C PRO A 195 -18.03 4.26 13.91
N THR A 196 -18.48 4.77 15.06
CA THR A 196 -18.10 6.10 15.53
C THR A 196 -16.62 6.16 15.88
N PHE A 197 -16.12 5.16 16.62
CA PHE A 197 -14.69 5.07 16.94
C PHE A 197 -13.83 5.00 15.67
N THR A 198 -14.19 4.15 14.71
CA THR A 198 -13.44 4.01 13.45
C THR A 198 -13.55 5.24 12.55
N ALA A 199 -14.67 5.98 12.60
CA ALA A 199 -14.80 7.26 11.90
C ALA A 199 -13.82 8.29 12.46
N ILE A 200 -13.79 8.46 13.79
CA ILE A 200 -12.88 9.40 14.46
C ILE A 200 -11.43 9.00 14.20
N ALA A 201 -11.08 7.73 14.42
CA ALA A 201 -9.74 7.23 14.17
C ALA A 201 -9.32 7.38 12.70
N GLY A 202 -10.22 7.09 11.75
CA GLY A 202 -9.96 7.25 10.32
C GLY A 202 -9.79 8.72 9.89
N LEU A 203 -10.62 9.63 10.38
CA LEU A 203 -10.55 11.06 10.03
C LEU A 203 -9.31 11.73 10.65
N LEU A 204 -9.07 11.51 11.94
CA LEU A 204 -7.88 12.05 12.61
C LEU A 204 -6.60 11.42 12.06
N GLY A 205 -6.62 10.12 11.78
CA GLY A 205 -5.48 9.43 11.19
C GLY A 205 -5.16 9.91 9.77
N LEU A 206 -6.16 10.20 8.94
CA LEU A 206 -5.92 10.83 7.63
C LEU A 206 -5.27 12.21 7.75
N VAL A 207 -5.73 13.03 8.70
CA VAL A 207 -5.12 14.35 8.97
C VAL A 207 -3.67 14.19 9.42
N LEU A 208 -3.43 13.35 10.45
CA LEU A 208 -2.10 13.13 11.03
C LEU A 208 -1.16 12.33 10.13
N SER A 209 -1.66 11.74 9.03
CA SER A 209 -0.85 11.12 7.98
C SER A 209 -0.65 12.02 6.76
N GLY A 210 -1.01 13.32 6.85
CA GLY A 210 -0.77 14.29 5.77
C GLY A 210 -1.79 14.27 4.63
N ALA A 211 -3.03 13.87 4.91
CA ALA A 211 -4.15 13.85 3.96
C ALA A 211 -5.42 14.59 4.45
N PRO A 212 -5.32 15.83 4.97
CA PRO A 212 -6.47 16.55 5.53
C PRO A 212 -7.58 16.81 4.50
N THR A 213 -7.23 17.15 3.25
CA THR A 213 -8.21 17.36 2.19
C THR A 213 -9.03 16.09 1.91
N LEU A 214 -8.38 14.92 1.91
CA LEU A 214 -9.08 13.65 1.72
C LEU A 214 -9.95 13.32 2.94
N ALA A 215 -9.48 13.59 4.16
CA ALA A 215 -10.28 13.43 5.37
C ALA A 215 -11.60 14.22 5.27
N VAL A 216 -11.52 15.49 4.87
CA VAL A 216 -12.70 16.36 4.75
C VAL A 216 -13.62 15.93 3.60
N LEU A 217 -13.10 15.70 2.39
CA LEU A 217 -13.92 15.30 1.25
C LEU A 217 -14.62 13.95 1.49
N LEU A 218 -13.89 12.95 1.99
CA LEU A 218 -14.47 11.65 2.31
C LEU A 218 -15.44 11.76 3.49
N GLY A 219 -15.08 12.50 4.53
CA GLY A 219 -15.90 12.70 5.73
C GLY A 219 -17.24 13.38 5.44
N LEU A 220 -17.21 14.49 4.68
CA LEU A 220 -18.42 15.24 4.30
C LEU A 220 -19.35 14.40 3.43
N GLY A 221 -18.82 13.73 2.40
CA GLY A 221 -19.66 12.87 1.57
C GLY A 221 -20.18 11.64 2.32
N CYS A 222 -19.39 11.08 3.24
CA CYS A 222 -19.84 10.00 4.12
C CYS A 222 -20.98 10.47 5.04
N ALA A 223 -20.83 11.61 5.71
CA ALA A 223 -21.86 12.20 6.56
C ALA A 223 -23.15 12.47 5.78
N TRP A 224 -23.04 13.08 4.60
CA TRP A 224 -24.16 13.37 3.72
C TRP A 224 -24.89 12.09 3.28
N LEU A 225 -24.16 11.10 2.76
CA LEU A 225 -24.75 9.85 2.28
C LEU A 225 -25.41 9.08 3.42
N VAL A 226 -24.77 8.99 4.60
CA VAL A 226 -25.38 8.33 5.75
C VAL A 226 -26.67 9.04 6.19
N ALA A 227 -26.70 10.38 6.18
CA ALA A 227 -27.91 11.14 6.52
C ALA A 227 -29.05 10.98 5.49
N CYS A 228 -28.71 10.86 4.20
CA CYS A 228 -29.69 10.82 3.11
C CYS A 228 -30.21 9.41 2.79
N THR A 229 -29.42 8.37 3.05
CA THR A 229 -29.77 6.98 2.68
C THR A 229 -30.97 6.44 3.46
N ARG A 230 -31.86 5.71 2.75
CA ARG A 230 -33.04 5.08 3.33
C ARG A 230 -32.70 3.71 3.95
N GLY A 231 -33.40 3.34 5.02
CA GLY A 231 -33.29 2.02 5.66
C GLY A 231 -33.23 2.04 7.19
N ALA A 232 -32.86 3.19 7.79
CA ALA A 232 -32.93 3.43 9.23
C ALA A 232 -33.97 4.53 9.54
N THR A 233 -34.36 4.66 10.81
CA THR A 233 -35.26 5.74 11.25
C THR A 233 -34.64 7.12 10.98
N LEU A 234 -35.48 8.13 10.73
CA LEU A 234 -35.03 9.51 10.46
C LEU A 234 -34.07 10.03 11.53
N ARG A 235 -34.37 9.73 12.81
CA ARG A 235 -33.52 10.09 13.94
C ARG A 235 -32.16 9.38 13.89
N SER A 236 -32.15 8.08 13.62
CA SER A 236 -30.90 7.29 13.58
C SER A 236 -29.96 7.80 12.49
N ARG A 237 -30.47 8.03 11.27
CA ARG A 237 -29.64 8.54 10.16
C ARG A 237 -29.16 9.98 10.41
N ALA A 238 -29.99 10.83 11.03
CA ALA A 238 -29.60 12.21 11.35
C ALA A 238 -28.50 12.24 12.43
N VAL A 239 -28.62 11.40 13.46
CA VAL A 239 -27.57 11.26 14.49
C VAL A 239 -26.28 10.72 13.88
N ALA A 240 -26.35 9.65 13.08
CA ALA A 240 -25.18 9.08 12.43
C ALA A 240 -24.47 10.08 11.49
N GLY A 241 -25.23 10.78 10.65
CA GLY A 241 -24.71 11.84 9.79
C GLY A 241 -24.13 13.01 10.58
N GLY A 242 -24.79 13.42 11.67
CA GLY A 242 -24.33 14.48 12.56
C GLY A 242 -23.02 14.13 13.29
N VAL A 243 -22.87 12.88 13.75
CA VAL A 243 -21.63 12.39 14.36
C VAL A 243 -20.47 12.40 13.36
N LEU A 244 -20.71 11.91 12.13
CA LEU A 244 -19.70 11.96 11.06
C LEU A 244 -19.32 13.39 10.68
N LEU A 245 -20.30 14.29 10.60
CA LEU A 245 -20.07 15.70 10.32
C LEU A 245 -19.25 16.34 11.44
N ALA A 246 -19.62 16.14 12.70
CA ALA A 246 -18.90 16.66 13.86
C ALA A 246 -17.45 16.15 13.91
N ALA A 247 -17.24 14.85 13.67
CA ALA A 247 -15.89 14.28 13.58
C ALA A 247 -15.09 14.87 12.40
N THR A 248 -15.75 15.13 11.27
CA THR A 248 -15.12 15.75 10.09
C THR A 248 -14.72 17.21 10.37
N VAL A 249 -15.58 17.97 11.05
CA VAL A 249 -15.27 19.35 11.47
C VAL A 249 -14.13 19.35 12.48
N ALA A 250 -14.13 18.44 13.45
CA ALA A 250 -13.02 18.31 14.40
C ALA A 250 -11.69 17.97 13.71
N ALA A 251 -11.71 17.07 12.71
CA ALA A 251 -10.53 16.76 11.91
C ALA A 251 -10.05 17.96 11.09
N ALA A 252 -10.97 18.73 10.49
CA ALA A 252 -10.62 19.97 9.78
C ALA A 252 -10.03 21.03 10.72
N ALA A 253 -10.58 21.17 11.93
CA ALA A 253 -10.06 22.07 12.96
C ALA A 253 -8.65 21.66 13.43
N LEU A 254 -8.40 20.35 13.61
CA LEU A 254 -7.07 19.85 13.92
C LEU A 254 -6.08 20.16 12.79
N ALA A 255 -6.48 19.96 11.53
CA ALA A 255 -5.65 20.28 10.38
C ALA A 255 -5.30 21.79 10.30
N LEU A 256 -6.23 22.65 10.71
CA LEU A 256 -5.97 24.10 10.83
C LEU A 256 -5.00 24.41 11.98
N GLN A 257 -5.17 23.80 13.14
CA GLN A 257 -4.30 24.04 14.30
C GLN A 257 -2.85 23.60 14.06
N LEU A 258 -2.65 22.55 13.26
CA LEU A 258 -1.34 22.00 12.92
C LEU A 258 -0.77 22.56 11.60
N ASP A 259 -1.42 23.54 10.98
CA ASP A 259 -1.03 24.13 9.68
C ASP A 259 -0.74 23.09 8.58
N LEU A 260 -1.59 22.06 8.49
CA LEU A 260 -1.41 20.92 7.57
C LEU A 260 -2.02 21.14 6.19
N TRP A 261 -2.63 22.30 5.94
CA TRP A 261 -3.27 22.61 4.67
C TRP A 261 -2.24 23.01 3.62
N ARG A 262 -2.06 22.14 2.62
CA ARG A 262 -1.14 22.39 1.51
C ARG A 262 -1.87 22.35 0.17
N TRP A 263 -1.55 23.31 -0.69
CA TRP A 263 -1.96 23.27 -2.09
C TRP A 263 -1.05 22.32 -2.86
N ARG A 264 -1.60 21.18 -3.32
CA ARG A 264 -0.85 20.12 -4.01
C ARG A 264 -1.41 19.80 -5.39
N ILE A 265 -2.24 20.68 -5.93
CA ILE A 265 -2.86 20.49 -7.25
C ILE A 265 -1.82 20.75 -8.33
N VAL A 266 -1.60 19.76 -9.18
CA VAL A 266 -0.67 19.81 -10.31
C VAL A 266 -1.46 19.72 -11.61
N ARG A 267 -1.07 20.51 -12.61
CA ARG A 267 -1.60 20.40 -13.97
C ARG A 267 -0.75 19.40 -14.76
N PHE A 268 -1.40 18.41 -15.36
CA PHE A 268 -0.76 17.46 -16.26
C PHE A 268 -0.70 18.05 -17.67
N GLU A 269 0.47 18.50 -18.09
CA GLU A 269 0.65 19.22 -19.36
C GLU A 269 1.18 18.31 -20.49
N ASP A 270 1.90 17.24 -20.13
CA ASP A 270 2.60 16.41 -21.11
C ASP A 270 1.85 15.13 -21.49
N LEU A 271 1.89 14.77 -22.78
CA LEU A 271 1.32 13.51 -23.30
C LEU A 271 1.90 12.26 -22.61
N LYS A 272 3.19 12.28 -22.24
CA LYS A 272 3.85 11.17 -21.52
C LYS A 272 3.23 10.94 -20.14
N GLN A 273 2.86 12.01 -19.44
CA GLN A 273 2.22 11.91 -18.13
C GLN A 273 0.82 11.30 -18.26
N TRP A 274 0.06 11.70 -19.28
CA TRP A 274 -1.24 11.09 -19.59
C TRP A 274 -1.14 9.59 -19.92
N GLN A 275 -0.16 9.17 -20.72
CA GLN A 275 0.09 7.75 -20.98
C GLN A 275 0.42 6.98 -19.70
N SER A 276 1.20 7.58 -18.80
CA SER A 276 1.53 6.97 -17.50
C SER A 276 0.29 6.80 -16.60
N LEU A 277 -0.63 7.77 -16.61
CA LEU A 277 -1.90 7.72 -15.88
C LEU A 277 -2.82 6.63 -16.43
N VAL A 278 -2.95 6.53 -17.75
CA VAL A 278 -3.76 5.46 -18.38
C VAL A 278 -3.20 4.08 -18.00
N ARG A 279 -1.87 3.90 -18.09
CA ARG A 279 -1.21 2.66 -17.67
C ARG A 279 -1.45 2.36 -16.18
N LEU A 280 -1.42 3.38 -15.34
CA LEU A 280 -1.72 3.26 -13.91
C LEU A 280 -3.14 2.74 -13.71
N PHE A 281 -4.18 3.37 -14.28
CA PHE A 281 -5.56 2.91 -14.12
C PHE A 281 -5.77 1.47 -14.59
N ILE A 282 -5.18 1.09 -15.74
CA ILE A 282 -5.33 -0.25 -16.33
C ILE A 282 -4.76 -1.33 -15.42
N TRP A 283 -3.54 -1.15 -14.91
CA TRP A 283 -2.81 -2.21 -14.19
C TRP A 283 -2.98 -2.15 -12.68
N PHE A 284 -3.01 -0.95 -12.10
CA PHE A 284 -2.98 -0.76 -10.64
C PHE A 284 -4.22 -1.33 -9.96
N SER A 285 -5.39 -1.10 -10.56
CA SER A 285 -6.67 -1.55 -10.04
C SER A 285 -7.18 -2.83 -10.70
N TRP A 286 -6.39 -3.46 -11.59
CA TRP A 286 -6.72 -4.76 -12.18
C TRP A 286 -6.77 -5.82 -11.07
N PRO A 287 -7.78 -6.71 -11.01
CA PRO A 287 -8.90 -6.90 -11.94
C PRO A 287 -10.21 -6.21 -11.49
N ALA A 288 -10.16 -5.29 -10.52
CA ALA A 288 -11.34 -4.66 -9.93
C ALA A 288 -11.99 -3.62 -10.85
N TRP A 289 -11.23 -2.87 -11.66
CA TRP A 289 -11.82 -1.80 -12.49
C TRP A 289 -12.81 -2.29 -13.56
N PRO A 290 -12.60 -3.40 -14.32
CA PRO A 290 -13.59 -3.85 -15.30
C PRO A 290 -14.91 -4.25 -14.61
N LEU A 291 -14.81 -4.89 -13.45
CA LEU A 291 -15.96 -5.27 -12.62
C LEU A 291 -16.66 -4.04 -12.03
N THR A 292 -15.90 -3.02 -11.67
CA THR A 292 -16.44 -1.73 -11.23
C THR A 292 -17.26 -1.08 -12.34
N LEU A 293 -16.70 -0.95 -13.55
CA LEU A 293 -17.43 -0.40 -14.71
C LEU A 293 -18.68 -1.21 -15.04
N TRP A 294 -18.60 -2.54 -14.95
CA TRP A 294 -19.76 -3.41 -15.13
C TRP A 294 -20.86 -3.14 -14.10
N THR A 295 -20.48 -2.91 -12.84
CA THR A 295 -21.42 -2.55 -11.76
C THR A 295 -22.09 -1.21 -12.05
N LEU A 296 -21.32 -0.19 -12.45
CA LEU A 296 -21.87 1.12 -12.81
C LEU A 296 -22.88 1.00 -13.95
N TRP A 297 -22.58 0.19 -14.97
CA TRP A 297 -23.48 -0.01 -16.11
C TRP A 297 -24.76 -0.79 -15.76
N ARG A 298 -24.64 -1.89 -15.01
CA ARG A 298 -25.76 -2.74 -14.61
C ARG A 298 -26.68 -2.08 -13.59
N TRP A 299 -26.10 -1.36 -12.64
CA TRP A 299 -26.83 -0.72 -11.55
C TRP A 299 -27.13 0.76 -11.81
N ARG A 300 -26.90 1.28 -13.03
CA ARG A 300 -27.12 2.70 -13.40
C ARG A 300 -28.47 3.27 -13.00
N GLN A 301 -29.53 2.46 -13.10
CA GLN A 301 -30.89 2.89 -12.75
C GLN A 301 -31.05 3.09 -11.23
N GLN A 302 -30.37 2.27 -10.43
CA GLN A 302 -30.32 2.46 -8.98
C GLN A 302 -29.41 3.62 -8.59
N ILE A 303 -28.28 3.81 -9.29
CA ILE A 303 -27.38 4.94 -9.03
C ILE A 303 -28.08 6.28 -9.29
N LEU A 304 -28.86 6.36 -10.38
CA LEU A 304 -29.61 7.55 -10.77
C LEU A 304 -30.98 7.66 -10.06
N SER A 305 -31.36 6.68 -9.24
CA SER A 305 -32.64 6.72 -8.54
C SER A 305 -32.63 7.76 -7.43
N ARG A 306 -33.81 8.33 -7.13
CA ARG A 306 -34.00 9.22 -5.98
C ARG A 306 -33.94 8.50 -4.63
N GLU A 307 -33.74 7.18 -4.61
CA GLU A 307 -33.77 6.37 -3.38
C GLU A 307 -32.41 6.29 -2.67
N TRP A 308 -31.36 6.91 -3.22
CA TRP A 308 -30.01 7.01 -2.64
C TRP A 308 -29.50 5.67 -2.08
N HIS A 309 -29.25 4.70 -2.95
CA HIS A 309 -28.80 3.37 -2.53
C HIS A 309 -27.34 3.39 -2.04
N ARG A 310 -27.18 3.29 -0.73
CA ARG A 310 -25.88 3.39 -0.04
C ARG A 310 -24.82 2.40 -0.51
N HIS A 311 -25.23 1.17 -0.84
CA HIS A 311 -24.31 0.11 -1.27
C HIS A 311 -23.57 0.42 -2.56
N LEU A 312 -24.06 1.39 -3.34
CA LEU A 312 -23.41 1.87 -4.56
C LEU A 312 -22.83 3.27 -4.37
N LEU A 313 -23.61 4.19 -3.78
CA LEU A 313 -23.21 5.60 -3.70
C LEU A 313 -22.05 5.86 -2.75
N LEU A 314 -21.95 5.13 -1.65
CA LEU A 314 -20.83 5.29 -0.71
C LEU A 314 -19.50 4.82 -1.32
N PRO A 315 -19.38 3.60 -1.89
CA PRO A 315 -18.17 3.23 -2.63
C PRO A 315 -17.89 4.15 -3.81
N LEU A 316 -18.92 4.59 -4.55
CA LEU A 316 -18.74 5.48 -5.69
C LEU A 316 -18.15 6.83 -5.27
N TRP A 317 -18.59 7.39 -4.14
CA TRP A 317 -18.02 8.64 -3.60
C TRP A 317 -16.53 8.48 -3.27
N PHE A 318 -16.15 7.41 -2.56
CA PHE A 318 -14.76 7.14 -2.21
C PHE A 318 -13.89 6.92 -3.45
N ALA A 319 -14.39 6.16 -4.42
CA ALA A 319 -13.72 5.95 -5.69
C ALA A 319 -13.57 7.27 -6.46
N LEU A 320 -14.61 8.12 -6.50
CA LEU A 320 -14.58 9.41 -7.19
C LEU A 320 -13.56 10.36 -6.56
N VAL A 321 -13.52 10.48 -5.23
CA VAL A 321 -12.54 11.31 -4.52
C VAL A 321 -11.12 10.80 -4.78
N ALA A 322 -10.88 9.49 -4.73
CA ALA A 322 -9.56 8.92 -5.02
C ALA A 322 -9.14 9.13 -6.48
N VAL A 323 -10.05 8.92 -7.45
CA VAL A 323 -9.78 9.11 -8.89
C VAL A 323 -9.52 10.59 -9.19
N THR A 324 -10.32 11.50 -8.64
CA THR A 324 -10.10 12.95 -8.81
C THR A 324 -8.77 13.39 -8.20
N ALA A 325 -8.42 12.90 -7.01
CA ALA A 325 -7.10 13.13 -6.42
C ALA A 325 -5.97 12.55 -7.31
N THR A 326 -6.14 11.36 -7.88
CA THR A 326 -5.19 10.73 -8.81
C THR A 326 -4.96 11.59 -10.06
N LEU A 327 -6.01 12.25 -10.56
CA LEU A 327 -5.97 13.09 -11.75
C LEU A 327 -5.48 14.53 -11.48
N THR A 328 -5.34 14.92 -10.22
CA THR A 328 -5.04 16.31 -9.84
C THR A 328 -3.83 16.46 -8.93
N THR A 329 -3.29 15.38 -8.37
CA THR A 329 -2.19 15.42 -7.41
C THR A 329 -1.09 14.43 -7.76
N GLN A 330 0.12 14.70 -7.26
CA GLN A 330 1.27 13.81 -7.37
C GLN A 330 1.72 13.34 -5.97
N PRO A 331 2.14 12.07 -5.82
CA PRO A 331 2.15 11.04 -6.86
C PRO A 331 0.80 10.32 -7.00
N ALA A 332 0.38 10.11 -8.26
CA ALA A 332 -0.96 9.65 -8.62
C ALA A 332 -1.31 8.23 -8.11
N ASP A 333 -0.34 7.32 -8.09
CA ASP A 333 -0.50 5.94 -7.61
C ASP A 333 -0.91 5.86 -6.14
N ARG A 334 -0.32 6.73 -5.31
CA ARG A 334 -0.63 6.85 -3.88
C ARG A 334 -2.04 7.37 -3.61
N ALA A 335 -2.55 8.28 -4.45
CA ALA A 335 -3.93 8.72 -4.37
C ALA A 335 -4.91 7.61 -4.78
N LEU A 336 -4.59 6.87 -5.86
CA LEU A 336 -5.42 5.78 -6.34
C LEU A 336 -5.49 4.60 -5.35
N LEU A 337 -4.40 4.36 -4.60
CA LEU A 337 -4.31 3.36 -3.54
C LEU A 337 -5.49 3.47 -2.56
N LEU A 338 -5.85 4.69 -2.16
CA LEU A 338 -6.90 4.96 -1.18
C LEU A 338 -8.31 4.60 -1.70
N GLY A 339 -8.49 4.57 -3.02
CA GLY A 339 -9.73 4.16 -3.67
C GLY A 339 -9.93 2.65 -3.79
N LEU A 340 -8.87 1.85 -3.60
CA LEU A 340 -8.91 0.40 -3.83
C LEU A 340 -9.98 -0.35 -2.99
N PRO A 341 -10.18 -0.06 -1.67
CA PRO A 341 -11.25 -0.71 -0.91
C PRO A 341 -12.65 -0.48 -1.51
N ALA A 342 -12.89 0.74 -2.00
CA ALA A 342 -14.17 1.12 -2.61
C ALA A 342 -14.36 0.52 -4.00
N LEU A 343 -13.31 0.50 -4.83
CA LEU A 343 -13.31 -0.19 -6.12
C LEU A 343 -13.53 -1.70 -5.94
N ALA A 344 -12.93 -2.31 -4.93
CA ALA A 344 -13.13 -3.72 -4.60
C ALA A 344 -14.57 -4.01 -4.13
N ALA A 345 -15.17 -3.10 -3.35
CA ALA A 345 -16.59 -3.19 -2.99
C ALA A 345 -17.51 -3.14 -4.21
N LEU A 346 -17.28 -2.20 -5.14
CA LEU A 346 -18.03 -2.12 -6.39
C LEU A 346 -17.81 -3.38 -7.24
N ALA A 347 -16.58 -3.86 -7.36
CA ALA A 347 -16.26 -5.10 -8.08
C ALA A 347 -17.01 -6.32 -7.52
N ALA A 348 -17.17 -6.42 -6.19
CA ALA A 348 -17.99 -7.47 -5.58
C ALA A 348 -19.46 -7.39 -6.02
N PHE A 349 -20.07 -6.19 -6.06
CA PHE A 349 -21.45 -6.00 -6.52
C PHE A 349 -21.68 -6.29 -8.02
N ALA A 350 -20.60 -6.47 -8.80
CA ALA A 350 -20.69 -6.95 -10.17
C ALA A 350 -21.10 -8.43 -10.23
N LEU A 351 -20.62 -9.24 -9.28
CA LEU A 351 -20.62 -10.70 -9.37
C LEU A 351 -22.01 -11.33 -9.53
N PRO A 352 -23.06 -10.91 -8.79
CA PRO A 352 -24.40 -11.48 -8.96
C PRO A 352 -24.99 -11.24 -10.36
N THR A 353 -24.45 -10.27 -11.10
CA THR A 353 -24.95 -9.86 -12.42
C THR A 353 -24.07 -10.35 -13.58
N LEU A 354 -22.98 -11.07 -13.28
CA LEU A 354 -22.03 -11.54 -14.28
C LEU A 354 -22.59 -12.73 -15.07
N ARG A 355 -22.35 -12.69 -16.39
CA ARG A 355 -22.58 -13.85 -17.24
C ARG A 355 -21.49 -14.91 -16.99
N ARG A 356 -21.88 -16.17 -17.09
CA ARG A 356 -20.96 -17.32 -16.91
C ARG A 356 -19.73 -17.25 -17.81
N SER A 357 -19.85 -16.72 -19.03
CA SER A 357 -18.75 -16.56 -19.98
C SER A 357 -17.69 -15.55 -19.51
N ILE A 358 -18.11 -14.39 -18.99
CA ILE A 358 -17.20 -13.34 -18.49
C ILE A 358 -16.46 -13.84 -17.25
N ALA A 359 -17.16 -14.50 -16.34
CA ALA A 359 -16.54 -15.10 -15.16
C ALA A 359 -15.50 -16.17 -15.56
N ALA A 360 -15.81 -17.01 -16.55
CA ALA A 360 -14.86 -18.00 -17.06
C ALA A 360 -13.62 -17.37 -17.72
N LEU A 361 -13.79 -16.25 -18.45
CA LEU A 361 -12.67 -15.52 -19.06
C LEU A 361 -11.69 -15.01 -18.00
N ILE A 362 -12.20 -14.38 -16.93
CA ILE A 362 -11.37 -13.91 -15.81
C ILE A 362 -10.62 -15.08 -15.17
N ASP A 363 -11.31 -16.20 -14.94
CA ASP A 363 -10.70 -17.38 -14.33
C ASP A 363 -9.57 -17.96 -15.19
N TRP A 364 -9.79 -18.16 -16.49
CA TRP A 364 -8.76 -18.70 -17.39
C TRP A 364 -7.58 -17.76 -17.56
N PHE A 365 -7.85 -16.46 -17.74
CA PHE A 365 -6.80 -15.46 -17.86
C PHE A 365 -5.92 -15.44 -16.60
N THR A 366 -6.54 -15.39 -15.41
CA THR A 366 -5.78 -15.35 -14.15
C THR A 366 -5.03 -16.64 -13.87
N LEU A 367 -5.62 -17.81 -14.17
CA LEU A 367 -4.94 -19.09 -14.06
C LEU A 367 -3.68 -19.13 -14.92
N LEU A 368 -3.79 -18.79 -16.20
CA LEU A 368 -2.66 -18.82 -17.13
C LEU A 368 -1.60 -17.79 -16.75
N PHE A 369 -2.01 -16.55 -16.47
CA PHE A 369 -1.11 -15.46 -16.14
C PHE A 369 -0.30 -15.73 -14.87
N PHE A 370 -0.96 -16.12 -13.77
CA PHE A 370 -0.26 -16.35 -12.50
C PHE A 370 0.53 -17.67 -12.48
N SER A 371 0.07 -18.71 -13.18
CA SER A 371 0.86 -19.94 -13.31
C SER A 371 2.12 -19.71 -14.15
N ALA A 372 2.00 -19.01 -15.28
CA ALA A 372 3.16 -18.64 -16.10
C ALA A 372 4.13 -17.73 -15.33
N SER A 373 3.61 -16.76 -14.56
CA SER A 373 4.42 -15.89 -13.71
C SER A 373 5.15 -16.68 -12.61
N ALA A 374 4.47 -17.61 -11.93
CA ALA A 374 5.09 -18.46 -10.91
C ALA A 374 6.20 -19.34 -11.50
N ILE A 375 5.97 -19.96 -12.67
CA ILE A 375 7.00 -20.72 -13.40
C ILE A 375 8.18 -19.80 -13.74
N GLY A 376 7.92 -18.59 -14.26
CA GLY A 376 8.95 -17.61 -14.57
C GLY A 376 9.80 -17.24 -13.35
N ILE A 377 9.17 -16.99 -12.20
CA ILE A 377 9.87 -16.69 -10.93
C ILE A 377 10.79 -17.85 -10.52
N TRP A 378 10.29 -19.09 -10.56
CA TRP A 378 11.08 -20.29 -10.26
C TRP A 378 12.25 -20.49 -11.23
N VAL A 379 12.02 -20.33 -12.54
CA VAL A 379 13.07 -20.49 -13.57
C VAL A 379 14.17 -19.45 -13.41
N VAL A 380 13.82 -18.18 -13.19
CA VAL A 380 14.82 -17.12 -12.97
C VAL A 380 15.59 -17.36 -11.68
N TRP A 381 14.90 -17.76 -10.60
CA TRP A 381 15.57 -18.06 -9.34
C TRP A 381 16.54 -19.23 -9.46
N LEU A 382 16.12 -20.35 -10.09
CA LEU A 382 16.99 -21.50 -10.36
C LEU A 382 18.20 -21.10 -11.22
N ALA A 383 17.99 -20.26 -12.24
CA ALA A 383 19.06 -19.76 -13.09
C ALA A 383 20.09 -18.93 -12.32
N VAL A 384 19.64 -18.08 -11.39
CA VAL A 384 20.54 -17.26 -10.56
C VAL A 384 21.31 -18.12 -9.57
N GLN A 385 20.69 -19.16 -9.00
CA GLN A 385 21.35 -20.05 -8.04
C GLN A 385 22.33 -21.03 -8.68
N THR A 386 22.02 -21.55 -9.87
CA THR A 386 22.79 -22.65 -10.50
C THR A 386 23.56 -22.23 -11.74
N GLY A 387 23.27 -21.05 -12.31
CA GLY A 387 23.77 -20.63 -13.62
C GLY A 387 22.99 -21.19 -14.81
N VAL A 388 22.00 -22.08 -14.59
CA VAL A 388 21.23 -22.75 -15.65
C VAL A 388 19.72 -22.47 -15.51
N PRO A 389 19.02 -21.96 -16.54
CA PRO A 389 19.51 -21.67 -17.90
C PRO A 389 20.39 -20.41 -17.98
N ALA A 390 21.42 -20.46 -18.84
CA ALA A 390 22.45 -19.41 -18.94
C ALA A 390 21.91 -18.02 -19.33
N LYS A 391 20.87 -17.94 -20.18
CA LYS A 391 20.32 -16.67 -20.66
C LYS A 391 19.66 -15.85 -19.53
N PRO A 392 18.69 -16.38 -18.75
CA PRO A 392 18.17 -15.71 -17.56
C PRO A 392 19.26 -15.33 -16.55
N ALA A 393 20.21 -16.23 -16.28
CA ALA A 393 21.32 -15.95 -15.35
C ALA A 393 22.17 -14.75 -15.81
N ALA A 394 22.57 -14.73 -17.09
CA ALA A 394 23.33 -13.63 -17.68
C ALA A 394 22.54 -12.31 -17.70
N ASN A 395 21.24 -12.35 -17.94
CA ASN A 395 20.39 -11.15 -17.90
C ASN A 395 20.31 -10.56 -16.48
N VAL A 396 20.16 -11.41 -15.45
CA VAL A 396 20.17 -10.95 -14.06
C VAL A 396 21.54 -10.41 -13.67
N ALA A 397 22.63 -11.09 -14.05
CA ALA A 397 23.99 -10.62 -13.77
C ALA A 397 24.29 -9.24 -14.41
N LYS A 398 23.69 -8.93 -15.56
CA LYS A 398 23.76 -7.59 -16.18
C LYS A 398 22.98 -6.54 -15.39
N LEU A 399 21.81 -6.91 -14.84
CA LEU A 399 20.94 -6.00 -14.08
C LEU A 399 21.44 -5.75 -12.65
N ALA A 400 22.05 -6.75 -12.02
CA ALA A 400 22.57 -6.71 -10.66
C ALA A 400 24.05 -7.15 -10.64
N PRO A 401 24.96 -6.31 -11.13
CA PRO A 401 26.38 -6.65 -11.23
C PRO A 401 26.99 -6.82 -9.83
N GLY A 402 27.67 -7.94 -9.58
CA GLY A 402 28.29 -8.23 -8.28
C GLY A 402 27.36 -8.81 -7.23
N TYR A 403 26.11 -9.12 -7.59
CA TYR A 403 25.21 -9.86 -6.71
C TYR A 403 25.70 -11.30 -6.50
N VAL A 404 25.78 -11.72 -5.23
CA VAL A 404 26.09 -13.10 -4.85
C VAL A 404 24.81 -13.80 -4.40
N PRO A 405 24.42 -14.92 -5.04
CA PRO A 405 23.23 -15.67 -4.65
C PRO A 405 23.33 -16.22 -3.22
N SER A 406 22.23 -16.15 -2.48
CA SER A 406 22.09 -16.77 -1.16
C SER A 406 20.92 -17.74 -1.14
N PHE A 407 21.06 -18.86 -0.43
CA PHE A 407 20.02 -19.87 -0.27
C PHE A 407 19.51 -19.88 1.17
N SER A 408 18.20 -19.78 1.33
CA SER A 408 17.52 -19.92 2.63
C SER A 408 16.53 -21.09 2.56
N LEU A 409 16.77 -22.11 3.38
CA LEU A 409 15.92 -23.29 3.45
C LEU A 409 14.48 -22.94 3.85
N LEU A 410 14.32 -21.99 4.77
CA LEU A 410 13.00 -21.51 5.21
C LEU A 410 12.25 -20.83 4.05
N ALA A 411 12.90 -19.90 3.34
CA ALA A 411 12.28 -19.19 2.23
C ALA A 411 11.90 -20.16 1.09
N PHE A 412 12.77 -21.12 0.80
CA PHE A 412 12.51 -22.19 -0.17
C PHE A 412 11.31 -23.07 0.23
N GLY A 413 11.26 -23.51 1.50
CA GLY A 413 10.15 -24.31 2.02
C GLY A 413 8.80 -23.59 1.95
N VAL A 414 8.78 -22.30 2.30
CA VAL A 414 7.58 -21.45 2.19
C VAL A 414 7.14 -21.27 0.73
N ALA A 415 8.09 -21.04 -0.19
CA ALA A 415 7.81 -20.93 -1.62
C ALA A 415 7.25 -22.23 -2.21
N LEU A 416 7.77 -23.38 -1.79
CA LEU A 416 7.28 -24.70 -2.21
C LEU A 416 5.86 -24.94 -1.68
N ALA A 417 5.59 -24.64 -0.41
CA ALA A 417 4.27 -24.76 0.19
C ALA A 417 3.25 -23.85 -0.51
N ALA A 418 3.61 -22.61 -0.85
CA ALA A 418 2.75 -21.70 -1.60
C ALA A 418 2.46 -22.21 -3.02
N THR A 419 3.47 -22.74 -3.71
CA THR A 419 3.30 -23.33 -5.05
C THR A 419 2.39 -24.56 -5.00
N ALA A 420 2.56 -25.44 -3.99
CA ALA A 420 1.69 -26.58 -3.77
C ALA A 420 0.24 -26.15 -3.46
N ALA A 421 0.04 -25.13 -2.62
CA ALA A 421 -1.27 -24.57 -2.33
C ALA A 421 -1.95 -24.00 -3.60
N TRP A 422 -1.18 -23.37 -4.50
CA TRP A 422 -1.68 -22.93 -5.80
C TRP A 422 -2.12 -24.11 -6.68
N CYS A 423 -1.32 -25.17 -6.79
CA CYS A 423 -1.69 -26.37 -7.53
C CYS A 423 -2.98 -27.00 -6.97
N LEU A 424 -3.10 -27.12 -5.64
CA LEU A 424 -4.31 -27.60 -4.98
C LEU A 424 -5.53 -26.70 -5.27
N LEU A 425 -5.33 -25.38 -5.30
CA LEU A 425 -6.37 -24.41 -5.63
C LEU A 425 -6.86 -24.58 -7.07
N VAL A 426 -5.93 -24.77 -8.02
CA VAL A 426 -6.24 -25.02 -9.44
C VAL A 426 -6.98 -26.34 -9.61
N VAL A 427 -6.53 -27.42 -8.97
CA VAL A 427 -7.22 -28.73 -9.00
C VAL A 427 -8.62 -28.62 -8.40
N TRP A 428 -8.76 -27.96 -7.25
CA TRP A 428 -10.05 -27.68 -6.63
C TRP A 428 -10.98 -26.92 -7.56
N ARG A 429 -10.44 -25.92 -8.27
CA ARG A 429 -11.20 -25.09 -9.22
C ARG A 429 -11.65 -25.88 -10.44
N ALA A 430 -10.85 -26.82 -10.93
CA ALA A 430 -11.19 -27.70 -12.05
C ALA A 430 -12.24 -28.76 -11.65
N ALA A 431 -12.14 -29.30 -10.43
CA ALA A 431 -12.97 -30.43 -9.98
C ALA A 431 -14.40 -30.05 -9.53
N ARG A 432 -14.68 -28.80 -9.15
CA ARG A 432 -15.98 -28.41 -8.56
C ARG A 432 -16.81 -27.48 -9.45
N ASN A 433 -17.92 -28.01 -9.98
CA ASN A 433 -18.92 -27.25 -10.75
C ASN A 433 -19.96 -26.47 -9.91
N ARG A 434 -19.73 -26.25 -8.61
CA ARG A 434 -20.71 -25.53 -7.77
C ARG A 434 -20.65 -24.01 -8.02
N PRO A 435 -21.78 -23.35 -8.32
CA PRO A 435 -21.80 -21.91 -8.58
C PRO A 435 -21.80 -21.16 -7.25
N VAL A 436 -20.64 -20.70 -6.78
CA VAL A 436 -20.54 -19.82 -5.60
C VAL A 436 -20.10 -18.43 -6.07
N ILE A 437 -20.68 -17.36 -5.50
CA ILE A 437 -20.48 -15.97 -5.99
C ILE A 437 -18.99 -15.57 -6.02
N TRP A 438 -18.26 -15.82 -4.93
CA TRP A 438 -16.86 -15.39 -4.78
C TRP A 438 -15.87 -16.17 -5.68
N ARG A 439 -16.32 -17.20 -6.39
CA ARG A 439 -15.46 -18.13 -7.14
C ARG A 439 -14.54 -17.45 -8.15
N SER A 440 -15.03 -16.44 -8.87
CA SER A 440 -14.27 -15.76 -9.93
C SER A 440 -13.15 -14.85 -9.41
N LEU A 441 -13.09 -14.60 -8.11
CA LEU A 441 -12.06 -13.75 -7.49
C LEU A 441 -11.02 -14.54 -6.69
N VAL A 442 -11.24 -15.84 -6.47
CA VAL A 442 -10.29 -16.69 -5.74
C VAL A 442 -9.00 -16.92 -6.52
N LEU A 443 -9.08 -17.18 -7.83
CA LEU A 443 -7.87 -17.34 -8.65
C LEU A 443 -7.08 -16.03 -8.77
N PRO A 444 -7.69 -14.86 -9.07
CA PRO A 444 -6.96 -13.59 -9.06
C PRO A 444 -6.28 -13.29 -7.71
N ALA A 445 -7.01 -13.42 -6.58
CA ALA A 445 -6.46 -13.10 -5.26
C ALA A 445 -5.36 -14.09 -4.84
N GLY A 446 -5.61 -15.39 -5.05
CA GLY A 446 -4.64 -16.44 -4.76
C GLY A 446 -3.39 -16.33 -5.63
N GLY A 447 -3.55 -15.98 -6.92
CA GLY A 447 -2.45 -15.81 -7.85
C GLY A 447 -1.61 -14.57 -7.55
N ALA A 448 -2.27 -13.45 -7.21
CA ALA A 448 -1.57 -12.23 -6.75
C ALA A 448 -0.78 -12.50 -5.47
N THR A 449 -1.39 -13.22 -4.51
CA THR A 449 -0.74 -13.63 -3.26
C THR A 449 0.44 -14.57 -3.52
N LEU A 450 0.28 -15.56 -4.40
CA LEU A 450 1.37 -16.47 -4.80
C LEU A 450 2.53 -15.69 -5.42
N GLY A 451 2.25 -14.84 -6.41
CA GLY A 451 3.29 -14.06 -7.08
C GLY A 451 4.05 -13.16 -6.10
N TRP A 452 3.33 -12.49 -5.21
CA TRP A 452 3.93 -11.67 -4.16
C TRP A 452 4.78 -12.51 -3.19
N LEU A 453 4.25 -13.62 -2.69
CA LEU A 453 4.95 -14.49 -1.74
C LEU A 453 6.21 -15.10 -2.37
N LEU A 454 6.15 -15.60 -3.61
CA LEU A 454 7.33 -16.12 -4.31
C LEU A 454 8.38 -15.04 -4.51
N MET A 455 7.96 -13.82 -4.84
CA MET A 455 8.87 -12.68 -5.00
C MET A 455 9.53 -12.29 -3.67
N MET A 456 8.76 -12.27 -2.58
CA MET A 456 9.22 -11.97 -1.22
C MET A 456 9.90 -13.14 -0.50
N THR A 457 10.11 -14.27 -1.19
CA THR A 457 10.87 -15.41 -0.65
C THR A 457 12.06 -15.71 -1.53
N LEU A 458 11.82 -16.12 -2.78
CA LEU A 458 12.85 -16.53 -3.71
C LEU A 458 13.67 -15.34 -4.23
N TRP A 459 13.00 -14.26 -4.64
CA TRP A 459 13.67 -13.09 -5.22
C TRP A 459 14.09 -12.05 -4.19
N LEU A 460 13.70 -12.20 -2.91
CA LEU A 460 13.93 -11.18 -1.89
C LEU A 460 15.40 -10.76 -1.76
N PRO A 461 16.40 -11.66 -1.72
CA PRO A 461 17.80 -11.24 -1.60
C PRO A 461 18.29 -10.45 -2.83
N LEU A 462 17.87 -10.84 -4.03
CA LEU A 462 18.15 -10.12 -5.27
C LEU A 462 17.48 -8.74 -5.28
N LEU A 463 16.23 -8.66 -4.81
CA LEU A 463 15.49 -7.41 -4.70
C LEU A 463 16.12 -6.49 -3.65
N ASN A 464 16.55 -7.01 -2.50
CA ASN A 464 17.29 -6.22 -1.50
C ASN A 464 18.57 -5.64 -2.10
N TYR A 465 19.34 -6.43 -2.85
CA TYR A 465 20.54 -5.94 -3.52
C TYR A 465 20.24 -4.80 -4.52
N GLY A 466 19.19 -4.95 -5.33
CA GLY A 466 18.86 -3.95 -6.36
C GLY A 466 18.05 -2.75 -5.87
N ARG A 467 17.27 -2.90 -4.79
CA ARG A 467 16.30 -1.90 -4.31
C ARG A 467 16.67 -1.24 -2.99
N SER A 468 17.66 -1.73 -2.25
CA SER A 468 18.19 -1.05 -1.06
C SER A 468 19.36 -0.13 -1.42
N PHE A 469 19.73 0.73 -0.47
CA PHE A 469 20.97 1.51 -0.56
C PHE A 469 22.17 0.77 0.03
N ALA A 470 21.98 -0.43 0.62
CA ALA A 470 23.02 -1.11 1.38
C ALA A 470 24.31 -1.35 0.57
N PRO A 471 24.29 -1.82 -0.70
CA PRO A 471 25.52 -1.99 -1.47
C PRO A 471 26.26 -0.68 -1.76
N GLN A 472 25.53 0.40 -2.05
CA GLN A 472 26.13 1.71 -2.31
C GLN A 472 26.75 2.29 -1.04
N VAL A 473 26.03 2.23 0.08
CA VAL A 473 26.51 2.73 1.37
C VAL A 473 27.69 1.91 1.88
N ALA A 474 27.73 0.60 1.65
CA ALA A 474 28.89 -0.22 1.97
C ALA A 474 30.15 0.24 1.24
N GLY A 475 30.03 0.60 -0.04
CA GLY A 475 31.14 1.18 -0.81
C GLY A 475 31.58 2.55 -0.28
N VAL A 476 30.63 3.40 0.11
CA VAL A 476 30.92 4.71 0.73
C VAL A 476 31.62 4.55 2.08
N ALA A 477 31.10 3.67 2.95
CA ALA A 477 31.66 3.42 4.27
C ALA A 477 33.05 2.76 4.21
N ALA A 478 33.36 2.02 3.14
CA ALA A 478 34.70 1.46 2.91
C ALA A 478 35.74 2.54 2.54
N ALA A 479 35.32 3.69 2.02
CA ALA A 479 36.21 4.79 1.66
C ALA A 479 36.55 5.73 2.84
N ILE A 480 35.80 5.65 3.94
CA ILE A 480 35.98 6.49 5.14
C ILE A 480 36.84 5.73 6.15
N THR A 481 38.03 6.25 6.43
CA THR A 481 39.01 5.57 7.31
C THR A 481 38.68 5.68 8.80
N ASP A 482 37.93 6.72 9.21
CA ASP A 482 37.51 6.95 10.59
C ASP A 482 35.99 7.13 10.65
N ARG A 483 35.29 6.12 11.16
CA ARG A 483 33.82 6.09 11.16
C ARG A 483 33.18 6.96 12.24
N ASP A 484 33.93 7.30 13.29
CA ASP A 484 33.46 8.17 14.38
C ASP A 484 33.67 9.65 14.04
N SER A 485 34.48 9.93 13.01
CA SER A 485 34.68 11.28 12.52
C SER A 485 33.40 11.90 11.98
N CYS A 486 33.28 13.23 12.14
CA CYS A 486 32.16 13.97 11.62
C CYS A 486 32.08 13.88 10.09
N VAL A 487 30.90 13.54 9.56
CA VAL A 487 30.60 13.50 8.13
C VAL A 487 29.46 14.47 7.81
N VAL A 488 29.61 15.24 6.75
CA VAL A 488 28.57 16.18 6.29
C VAL A 488 27.96 15.70 4.97
N GLY A 489 26.63 15.75 4.88
CA GLY A 489 25.91 15.49 3.63
C GLY A 489 25.74 16.77 2.80
N TYR A 490 26.01 16.70 1.49
CA TYR A 490 25.74 17.79 0.55
C TYR A 490 24.87 17.33 -0.62
N GLY A 491 23.74 18.01 -0.83
CA GLY A 491 22.80 17.70 -1.92
C GLY A 491 22.14 16.31 -1.81
N LEU A 492 22.29 15.64 -0.67
CA LEU A 492 21.72 14.32 -0.43
C LEU A 492 20.22 14.44 -0.15
N ASN A 493 19.43 13.56 -0.76
CA ASN A 493 18.02 13.42 -0.41
C ASN A 493 17.84 12.65 0.92
N ARG A 494 16.64 12.74 1.49
CA ARG A 494 16.31 12.09 2.79
C ARG A 494 16.54 10.59 2.80
N ALA A 495 16.32 9.92 1.67
CA ALA A 495 16.50 8.48 1.57
C ALA A 495 18.01 8.12 1.62
N GLN A 496 18.86 8.91 0.96
CA GLN A 496 20.32 8.77 1.02
C GLN A 496 20.83 9.09 2.43
N LEU A 497 20.36 10.17 3.07
CA LEU A 497 20.73 10.52 4.46
C LEU A 497 20.36 9.39 5.44
N ALA A 498 19.12 8.90 5.38
CA ALA A 498 18.67 7.78 6.22
C ALA A 498 19.49 6.51 5.97
N ALA A 499 19.84 6.24 4.70
CA ALA A 499 20.66 5.10 4.33
C ALA A 499 22.08 5.18 4.91
N LEU A 500 22.71 6.35 4.88
CA LEU A 500 24.05 6.58 5.43
C LEU A 500 24.07 6.42 6.96
N LEU A 501 23.05 6.95 7.65
CA LEU A 501 22.88 6.77 9.09
C LEU A 501 22.61 5.32 9.48
N HIS A 502 21.85 4.59 8.66
CA HIS A 502 21.41 3.24 8.97
C HIS A 502 22.40 2.16 8.55
N HIS A 503 22.69 2.06 7.27
CA HIS A 503 23.59 1.04 6.73
C HIS A 503 25.06 1.40 6.93
N GLY A 504 25.40 2.70 6.91
CA GLY A 504 26.77 3.18 7.03
C GLY A 504 27.21 3.38 8.47
N GLN A 505 26.25 3.53 9.40
CA GLN A 505 26.48 3.88 10.81
C GLN A 505 27.38 5.12 10.97
N LEU A 506 27.27 6.08 10.04
CA LEU A 506 28.11 7.27 10.02
C LEU A 506 27.56 8.35 10.97
N HIS A 507 28.46 9.07 11.63
CA HIS A 507 28.10 10.27 12.39
C HIS A 507 27.87 11.45 11.42
N MET A 508 26.64 11.56 10.92
CA MET A 508 26.25 12.64 10.03
C MET A 508 25.79 13.88 10.80
N VAL A 509 26.29 15.05 10.44
CA VAL A 509 25.87 16.35 11.02
C VAL A 509 25.25 17.27 9.95
N PRO A 510 24.46 18.28 10.36
CA PRO A 510 23.89 19.25 9.43
C PRO A 510 24.96 19.98 8.61
N THR A 511 24.61 20.36 7.38
CA THR A 511 25.55 21.01 6.44
C THR A 511 26.15 22.32 6.98
N GLU A 512 25.48 22.99 7.91
CA GLU A 512 25.98 24.19 8.60
C GLU A 512 27.28 23.96 9.38
N GLN A 513 27.53 22.72 9.82
CA GLN A 513 28.72 22.33 10.57
C GLN A 513 29.89 21.89 9.67
N LEU A 514 29.79 22.11 8.34
CA LEU A 514 30.83 21.78 7.35
C LEU A 514 32.23 22.23 7.75
N ALA A 515 32.37 23.38 8.42
CA ALA A 515 33.66 23.91 8.84
C ALA A 515 34.40 23.01 9.85
N GLN A 516 33.68 22.19 10.60
CA GLN A 516 34.20 21.38 11.71
C GLN A 516 34.50 19.93 11.30
N CYS A 517 34.16 19.55 10.06
CA CYS A 517 34.20 18.16 9.62
C CYS A 517 35.22 17.96 8.50
N ASP A 518 35.89 16.81 8.53
CA ASP A 518 36.93 16.44 7.56
C ASP A 518 36.40 15.59 6.41
N TRP A 519 35.16 15.10 6.51
CA TRP A 519 34.52 14.26 5.51
C TRP A 519 33.23 14.87 5.00
N VAL A 520 33.05 14.80 3.69
CA VAL A 520 31.81 15.18 3.02
C VAL A 520 31.37 14.06 2.09
N ILE A 521 30.08 13.73 2.16
CA ILE A 521 29.42 12.87 1.17
C ILE A 521 28.49 13.75 0.36
N ALA A 522 28.71 13.81 -0.96
CA ALA A 522 27.94 14.64 -1.86
C ALA A 522 27.20 13.80 -2.91
N ASP A 523 25.97 14.20 -3.26
CA ASP A 523 25.33 13.72 -4.49
C ASP A 523 26.06 14.35 -5.69
N ALA A 524 26.59 13.52 -6.60
CA ALA A 524 27.31 14.00 -7.78
C ALA A 524 26.42 14.86 -8.71
N SER A 525 25.10 14.71 -8.62
CA SER A 525 24.10 15.46 -9.39
C SER A 525 23.54 16.68 -8.66
N ALA A 526 24.05 17.00 -7.46
CA ALA A 526 23.61 18.14 -6.67
C ALA A 526 23.82 19.47 -7.43
N ALA A 527 22.88 20.39 -7.24
CA ALA A 527 22.96 21.76 -7.72
C ALA A 527 22.93 22.74 -6.52
N PRO A 528 23.88 23.68 -6.39
CA PRO A 528 25.06 23.91 -7.24
C PRO A 528 26.04 22.73 -7.31
N LEU A 529 26.83 22.68 -8.40
CA LEU A 529 27.80 21.62 -8.66
C LEU A 529 28.79 21.49 -7.50
N VAL A 530 29.06 20.25 -7.08
CA VAL A 530 29.91 19.94 -5.92
C VAL A 530 31.28 20.64 -5.99
N SER A 531 31.95 20.64 -7.15
CA SER A 531 33.27 21.26 -7.29
C SER A 531 33.28 22.79 -7.20
N ALA A 532 32.13 23.45 -7.34
CA ALA A 532 32.02 24.89 -7.16
C ALA A 532 32.01 25.29 -5.68
N LEU A 533 31.39 24.48 -4.82
CA LEU A 533 31.30 24.72 -3.38
C LEU A 533 32.42 24.05 -2.58
N LEU A 534 32.90 22.90 -3.07
CA LEU A 534 33.97 22.11 -2.46
C LEU A 534 35.11 22.01 -3.48
N PRO A 535 35.95 23.05 -3.61
CA PRO A 535 36.96 23.10 -4.65
C PRO A 535 38.01 21.99 -4.44
N PRO A 536 38.52 21.37 -5.52
CA PRO A 536 39.51 20.30 -5.45
C PRO A 536 40.81 20.67 -4.72
N ALA A 537 41.12 21.98 -4.62
CA ALA A 537 42.26 22.49 -3.88
C ALA A 537 42.13 22.30 -2.35
N GLN A 538 40.91 22.21 -1.83
CA GLN A 538 40.61 22.06 -0.41
C GLN A 538 40.01 20.69 -0.08
N TRP A 539 39.45 20.00 -1.06
CA TRP A 539 38.76 18.72 -0.90
C TRP A 539 39.27 17.70 -1.91
N GLN A 540 39.78 16.57 -1.41
CA GLN A 540 40.26 15.47 -2.22
C GLN A 540 39.15 14.40 -2.36
N GLU A 541 38.88 13.98 -3.59
CA GLU A 541 37.97 12.86 -3.86
C GLU A 541 38.65 11.53 -3.48
N MET A 542 38.09 10.85 -2.49
CA MET A 542 38.56 9.56 -2.00
C MET A 542 37.89 8.40 -2.73
N ALA A 543 36.61 8.54 -3.07
CA ALA A 543 35.86 7.55 -3.81
C ALA A 543 34.66 8.14 -4.55
N SER A 544 34.28 7.47 -5.64
CA SER A 544 33.08 7.75 -6.44
C SER A 544 32.24 6.47 -6.49
N VAL A 545 31.14 6.42 -5.73
CA VAL A 545 30.36 5.19 -5.54
C VAL A 545 28.99 5.32 -6.20
N SER A 546 28.84 4.64 -7.34
CA SER A 546 27.56 4.48 -8.03
C SER A 546 26.78 3.29 -7.49
N ARG A 547 25.46 3.30 -7.67
CA ARG A 547 24.66 2.10 -7.39
C ARG A 547 24.91 0.99 -8.41
N PRO A 548 24.77 -0.28 -8.01
CA PRO A 548 24.85 -1.41 -8.93
C PRO A 548 23.83 -1.35 -10.07
N THR A 549 22.60 -0.90 -9.79
CA THR A 549 21.48 -0.93 -10.74
C THR A 549 21.23 0.41 -11.46
N ASP A 550 21.90 1.48 -11.06
CA ASP A 550 21.70 2.82 -11.60
C ASP A 550 22.96 3.65 -11.45
N ARG A 551 23.64 3.87 -12.59
CA ARG A 551 24.91 4.62 -12.63
C ARG A 551 24.71 6.13 -12.44
N GLY A 552 23.50 6.64 -12.62
CA GLY A 552 23.21 8.08 -12.53
C GLY A 552 23.22 8.60 -11.09
N ASP A 553 22.90 7.75 -10.12
CA ASP A 553 22.96 8.08 -8.70
C ASP A 553 24.31 7.67 -8.13
N ARG A 554 25.16 8.69 -7.95
CA ARG A 554 26.56 8.54 -7.58
C ARG A 554 26.84 9.41 -6.37
N MET A 555 27.38 8.79 -5.33
CA MET A 555 27.85 9.49 -4.13
C MET A 555 29.35 9.70 -4.22
N LEU A 556 29.77 10.95 -4.04
CA LEU A 556 31.18 11.33 -3.95
C LEU A 556 31.58 11.36 -2.48
N VAL A 557 32.69 10.71 -2.14
CA VAL A 557 33.30 10.77 -0.81
C VAL A 557 34.51 11.68 -0.90
N LEU A 558 34.43 12.82 -0.21
CA LEU A 558 35.46 13.85 -0.20
C LEU A 558 36.09 13.95 1.18
N ARG A 559 37.41 14.11 1.23
CA ARG A 559 38.16 14.39 2.45
C ARG A 559 38.82 15.75 2.36
N ARG A 560 38.80 16.51 3.45
CA ARG A 560 39.51 17.78 3.55
C ARG A 560 41.00 17.55 3.32
N ALA A 561 41.57 18.27 2.36
CA ALA A 561 43.01 18.26 2.12
C ALA A 561 43.72 18.86 3.34
N ALA A 562 44.82 18.23 3.77
CA ALA A 562 45.64 18.79 4.85
C ALA A 562 46.06 20.22 4.46
N ARG A 563 45.80 21.20 5.34
CA ARG A 563 46.30 22.58 5.16
C ARG A 563 47.81 22.48 4.94
N LYS A 564 48.28 22.84 3.74
CA LYS A 564 49.70 23.19 3.56
C LYS A 564 49.98 24.32 4.53
N ARG A 565 50.80 24.05 5.55
CA ARG A 565 51.31 25.06 6.47
C ARG A 565 52.19 26.04 5.71
#